data_AF-A0A1V1PU75-F1
#
_entry.id   AF-A0A1V1PU75-F1
#
_cell.length_a   1.000
_cell.length_b   1.000
_cell.length_c   1.000
_cell.angle_alpha   90.00
_cell.angle_beta   90.00
_cell.angle_gamma   90.00
#
_symmetry.space_group_name_H-M   'P 1'
#
loop_
_entity.id
_entity.type
_entity.pdbx_description
1 polymer ?
#
loop_
_entity_poly.entity_id
_entity_poly.type
_entity_poly.pdbx_seq_one_letter_code
_entity_poly.pdbx_strand_id
1 'polypeptide(L)'
;MMPRRWICAIAVAACTPAAPLSLTPAEASAIVDEIGRGASTIDICTEAGRATFRAAVGLHSASREREGVVWPNFADSLGSDREMDGAELAVMGAIIAGYVGAEDLAGEAREGAQMIDLSVGLDDQRRVFRDGMQSACAEVMQLQQLMAREQVAAERAEQRAQRLEDRGDTERAYDVRQRYYLRAQQARSEMQSLMDTIEAKIAAARV
;
A
#
# COMPACT_ATOMS: atom_id res chain seq x y z
N MET A 1 -5.31 -35.94 62.20
CA MET A 1 -5.69 -34.62 61.65
C MET A 1 -4.64 -34.23 60.60
N MET A 2 -5.01 -34.27 59.31
CA MET A 2 -4.11 -34.00 58.18
C MET A 2 -4.49 -32.64 57.55
N PRO A 3 -3.54 -31.75 57.26
CA PRO A 3 -3.82 -30.60 56.41
C PRO A 3 -3.77 -31.01 54.94
N ARG A 4 -4.95 -30.92 54.30
CA ARG A 4 -5.16 -31.03 52.84
C ARG A 4 -4.41 -29.90 52.12
N ARG A 5 -3.44 -30.26 51.29
CA ARG A 5 -2.82 -29.39 50.29
C ARG A 5 -3.80 -29.21 49.13
N TRP A 6 -4.25 -27.98 48.90
CA TRP A 6 -4.94 -27.61 47.66
C TRP A 6 -3.88 -27.20 46.64
N ILE A 7 -3.67 -28.06 45.64
CA ILE A 7 -2.89 -27.72 44.44
C ILE A 7 -3.85 -27.00 43.51
N CYS A 8 -3.73 -25.68 43.39
CA CYS A 8 -4.34 -24.92 42.31
C CYS A 8 -3.53 -25.18 41.03
N ALA A 9 -3.91 -26.19 40.27
CA ALA A 9 -3.46 -26.35 38.89
C ALA A 9 -4.21 -25.33 38.02
N ILE A 10 -3.62 -24.15 37.84
CA ILE A 10 -4.05 -23.21 36.81
C ILE A 10 -3.54 -23.79 35.49
N ALA A 11 -4.43 -24.45 34.75
CA ALA A 11 -4.21 -24.83 33.38
C ALA A 11 -4.10 -23.54 32.54
N VAL A 12 -2.86 -23.13 32.23
CA VAL A 12 -2.57 -22.10 31.22
C VAL A 12 -2.84 -22.74 29.86
N ALA A 13 -4.11 -22.80 29.49
CA ALA A 13 -4.54 -23.21 28.16
C ALA A 13 -4.30 -22.05 27.18
N ALA A 14 -3.25 -22.20 26.38
CA ALA A 14 -3.14 -21.73 25.00
C ALA A 14 -3.50 -20.26 24.70
N CYS A 15 -2.65 -19.33 25.14
CA CYS A 15 -2.26 -18.23 24.25
C CYS A 15 -1.05 -18.70 23.44
N THR A 16 -1.23 -19.61 22.48
CA THR A 16 -0.24 -19.76 21.42
C THR A 16 -0.30 -18.48 20.61
N PRO A 17 0.75 -17.64 20.59
CA PRO A 17 0.82 -16.58 19.58
C PRO A 17 0.64 -17.27 18.23
N ALA A 18 -0.17 -16.69 17.35
CA ALA A 18 -0.25 -17.14 15.97
C ALA A 18 1.19 -17.35 15.48
N ALA A 19 1.48 -18.57 15.00
CA ALA A 19 2.82 -18.91 14.56
C ALA A 19 3.33 -17.80 13.63
N PRO A 20 4.57 -17.31 13.81
CA PRO A 20 5.08 -16.25 12.96
C PRO A 20 4.93 -16.70 11.51
N LEU A 21 4.30 -15.87 10.68
CA LEU A 21 4.21 -16.08 9.24
C LEU A 21 5.64 -16.31 8.72
N SER A 22 5.94 -17.55 8.35
CA SER A 22 7.25 -17.93 7.85
C SER A 22 7.35 -17.58 6.37
N LEU A 23 7.56 -16.30 6.08
CA LEU A 23 7.82 -15.79 4.73
C LEU A 23 9.32 -15.68 4.50
N THR A 24 9.77 -16.09 3.33
CA THR A 24 11.13 -15.79 2.83
C THR A 24 11.19 -14.38 2.25
N PRO A 25 12.38 -13.75 2.15
CA PRO A 25 12.52 -12.45 1.47
C PRO A 25 12.01 -12.45 0.02
N ALA A 26 12.16 -13.57 -0.69
CA ALA A 26 11.67 -13.72 -2.07
C ALA A 26 10.13 -13.73 -2.13
N GLU A 27 9.47 -14.47 -1.23
CA GLU A 27 8.01 -14.48 -1.13
C GLU A 27 7.46 -13.12 -0.71
N ALA A 28 8.14 -12.45 0.24
CA ALA A 28 7.81 -11.10 0.66
C ALA A 28 7.86 -10.10 -0.51
N SER A 29 8.92 -10.17 -1.33
CA SER A 29 9.04 -9.37 -2.56
C SER A 29 7.90 -9.65 -3.54
N ALA A 30 7.60 -10.93 -3.78
CA ALA A 30 6.53 -11.31 -4.71
C ALA A 30 5.17 -10.77 -4.26
N ILE A 31 4.85 -10.88 -2.96
CA ILE A 31 3.62 -10.34 -2.37
C ILE A 31 3.51 -8.83 -2.57
N VAL A 32 4.58 -8.11 -2.24
CA VAL A 32 4.65 -6.66 -2.38
C VAL A 32 4.47 -6.24 -3.85
N ASP A 33 5.15 -6.92 -4.78
CA ASP A 33 5.05 -6.66 -6.22
C ASP A 33 3.67 -6.99 -6.80
N GLU A 34 3.02 -8.06 -6.31
CA GLU A 34 1.67 -8.43 -6.71
C GLU A 34 0.64 -7.40 -6.24
N ILE A 35 0.78 -6.92 -5.01
CA ILE A 35 -0.10 -5.86 -4.48
C ILE A 35 0.14 -4.56 -5.25
N GLY A 36 1.39 -4.18 -5.49
CA GLY A 36 1.74 -2.98 -6.27
C GLY A 36 1.23 -2.99 -7.71
N ARG A 37 0.99 -4.18 -8.29
CA ARG A 37 0.38 -4.35 -9.62
C ARG A 37 -1.14 -4.55 -9.57
N GLY A 38 -1.74 -4.63 -8.38
CA GLY A 38 -3.16 -4.93 -8.19
C GLY A 38 -3.55 -6.34 -8.65
N ALA A 39 -2.68 -7.32 -8.39
CA ALA A 39 -2.84 -8.73 -8.79
C ALA A 39 -2.76 -9.72 -7.61
N SER A 40 -2.68 -9.23 -6.37
CA SER A 40 -2.51 -10.07 -5.18
C SER A 40 -3.71 -10.96 -4.88
N THR A 41 -3.42 -12.18 -4.45
CA THR A 41 -4.41 -13.12 -3.91
C THR A 41 -4.66 -12.94 -2.41
N ILE A 42 -3.93 -12.04 -1.75
CA ILE A 42 -4.09 -11.76 -0.31
C ILE A 42 -5.26 -10.80 -0.11
N ASP A 43 -6.20 -11.19 0.73
CA ASP A 43 -7.33 -10.36 1.09
C ASP A 43 -6.98 -9.38 2.24
N ILE A 44 -6.52 -8.18 1.87
CA ILE A 44 -6.17 -7.06 2.77
C ILE A 44 -7.40 -6.58 3.58
N CYS A 45 -8.62 -6.95 3.20
CA CYS A 45 -9.81 -6.64 3.99
C CYS A 45 -9.93 -7.51 5.24
N THR A 46 -9.20 -8.62 5.32
CA THR A 46 -9.14 -9.47 6.51
C THR A 46 -7.96 -9.12 7.42
N GLU A 47 -8.10 -9.38 8.72
CA GLU A 47 -6.99 -9.22 9.68
C GLU A 47 -5.78 -10.08 9.30
N ALA A 48 -6.02 -11.34 8.90
CA ALA A 48 -4.98 -12.26 8.47
C ALA A 48 -4.24 -11.77 7.22
N GLY A 49 -4.96 -11.22 6.24
CA GLY A 49 -4.35 -10.67 5.04
C GLY A 49 -3.53 -9.42 5.32
N ARG A 50 -4.00 -8.52 6.20
CA ARG A 50 -3.20 -7.37 6.65
C ARG A 50 -1.95 -7.81 7.41
N ALA A 51 -2.06 -8.76 8.33
CA ALA A 51 -0.90 -9.30 9.03
C ALA A 51 0.13 -9.92 8.07
N THR A 52 -0.34 -10.64 7.05
CA THR A 52 0.52 -11.21 5.99
C THR A 52 1.22 -10.11 5.21
N PHE A 53 0.49 -9.06 4.82
CA PHE A 53 1.09 -7.96 4.08
C PHE A 53 2.10 -7.16 4.91
N ARG A 54 1.79 -6.86 6.18
CA ARG A 54 2.73 -6.21 7.11
C ARG A 54 4.03 -6.99 7.25
N ALA A 55 3.94 -8.32 7.42
CA ALA A 55 5.11 -9.19 7.49
C ALA A 55 5.92 -9.15 6.17
N ALA A 56 5.26 -9.17 5.02
CA ALA A 56 5.91 -9.05 3.72
C ALA A 56 6.62 -7.70 3.56
N VAL A 57 5.99 -6.58 3.94
CA VAL A 57 6.59 -5.24 3.91
C VAL A 57 7.85 -5.19 4.76
N GLY A 58 7.79 -5.67 6.01
CA GLY A 58 8.95 -5.66 6.91
C GLY A 58 10.10 -6.53 6.43
N LEU A 59 9.82 -7.73 5.92
CA LEU A 59 10.85 -8.61 5.36
C LEU A 59 11.46 -8.03 4.09
N HIS A 60 10.66 -7.42 3.21
CA HIS A 60 11.17 -6.79 2.00
C HIS A 60 12.03 -5.57 2.32
N SER A 61 11.54 -4.67 3.18
CA SER A 61 12.28 -3.47 3.62
C SER A 61 13.63 -3.84 4.26
N ALA A 62 13.65 -4.81 5.17
CA ALA A 62 14.89 -5.29 5.80
C ALA A 62 15.83 -6.03 4.81
N SER A 63 15.30 -6.63 3.74
CA SER A 63 16.14 -7.20 2.68
C SER A 63 16.83 -6.09 1.87
N ARG A 64 16.07 -5.06 1.48
CA ARG A 64 16.58 -3.92 0.73
C ARG A 64 17.61 -3.11 1.51
N GLU A 65 17.37 -2.88 2.80
CA GLU A 65 18.34 -2.20 3.66
C GLU A 65 19.69 -2.94 3.70
N ARG A 66 19.68 -4.27 3.78
CA ARG A 66 20.91 -5.09 3.73
C ARG A 66 21.63 -5.02 2.38
N GLU A 67 20.91 -4.71 1.31
CA GLU A 67 21.45 -4.44 -0.02
C GLU A 67 21.94 -2.99 -0.17
N GLY A 68 21.80 -2.16 0.86
CA GLY A 68 22.13 -0.73 0.83
C GLY A 68 21.09 0.13 0.09
N VAL A 69 19.87 -0.39 -0.08
CA VAL A 69 18.78 0.29 -0.78
C VAL A 69 17.71 0.70 0.23
N VAL A 70 17.39 1.99 0.29
CA VAL A 70 16.25 2.49 1.07
C VAL A 70 14.97 2.16 0.33
N TRP A 71 14.08 1.39 0.95
CA TRP A 71 12.78 1.05 0.39
C TRP A 71 11.70 0.89 1.48
N PRO A 72 10.48 1.44 1.27
CA PRO A 72 10.16 2.42 0.24
C PRO A 72 10.93 3.72 0.47
N ASN A 73 11.37 4.38 -0.60
CA ASN A 73 12.12 5.62 -0.47
C ASN A 73 11.16 6.82 -0.45
N PHE A 74 10.54 7.07 0.71
CA PHE A 74 9.59 8.18 0.88
C PHE A 74 10.24 9.56 0.81
N ALA A 75 11.48 9.69 1.30
CA ALA A 75 12.18 10.98 1.40
C ALA A 75 12.46 11.58 0.02
N ASP A 76 12.99 10.77 -0.90
CA ASP A 76 13.21 11.24 -2.28
C ASP A 76 11.89 11.46 -3.01
N SER A 77 10.83 10.72 -2.69
CA SER A 77 9.55 10.88 -3.39
C SER A 77 8.78 12.15 -2.99
N LEU A 78 8.98 12.64 -1.77
CA LEU A 78 8.33 13.86 -1.27
C LEU A 78 9.14 15.14 -1.56
N GLY A 79 10.43 15.00 -1.90
CA GLY A 79 11.35 16.12 -2.12
C GLY A 79 12.12 16.12 -3.44
N SER A 80 12.04 15.06 -4.26
CA SER A 80 12.74 14.92 -5.55
C SER A 80 11.79 14.42 -6.65
N ASP A 81 12.21 14.52 -7.91
CA ASP A 81 11.46 14.02 -9.08
C ASP A 81 11.47 12.48 -9.22
N ARG A 82 11.91 11.74 -8.20
CA ARG A 82 11.88 10.27 -8.22
C ARG A 82 10.44 9.80 -8.09
N GLU A 83 9.94 9.16 -9.14
CA GLU A 83 8.62 8.54 -9.16
C GLU A 83 8.60 7.28 -8.27
N MET A 84 7.56 7.14 -7.45
CA MET A 84 7.32 5.94 -6.63
C MET A 84 6.86 4.79 -7.52
N ASP A 85 7.42 3.60 -7.39
CA ASP A 85 6.85 2.45 -8.09
C ASP A 85 5.51 2.01 -7.48
N GLY A 86 4.78 1.13 -8.18
CA GLY A 86 3.48 0.65 -7.73
C GLY A 86 3.49 -0.02 -6.36
N ALA A 87 4.60 -0.67 -5.98
CA ALA A 87 4.73 -1.31 -4.69
C ALA A 87 4.96 -0.27 -3.57
N GLU A 88 5.78 0.73 -3.82
CA GLU A 88 6.00 1.86 -2.91
C GLU A 88 4.69 2.63 -2.66
N LEU A 89 3.89 2.89 -3.70
CA LEU A 89 2.57 3.49 -3.58
C LEU A 89 1.61 2.64 -2.75
N ALA A 90 1.62 1.31 -2.95
CA ALA A 90 0.77 0.42 -2.18
C ALA A 90 1.13 0.42 -0.70
N VAL A 91 2.43 0.45 -0.37
CA VAL A 91 2.89 0.59 1.02
C VAL A 91 2.53 1.96 1.58
N MET A 92 2.70 3.04 0.81
CA MET A 92 2.27 4.38 1.21
C MET A 92 0.77 4.43 1.50
N GLY A 93 -0.07 3.86 0.62
CA GLY A 93 -1.51 3.76 0.81
C GLY A 93 -1.89 2.95 2.05
N ALA A 94 -1.14 1.89 2.35
CA ALA A 94 -1.31 1.08 3.54
C ALA A 94 -0.95 1.82 4.85
N ILE A 95 0.07 2.66 4.81
CA ILE A 95 0.45 3.56 5.90
C ILE A 95 -0.65 4.60 6.14
N ILE A 96 -1.12 5.26 5.07
CA ILE A 96 -2.20 6.26 5.16
C ILE A 96 -3.49 5.62 5.72
N ALA A 97 -3.80 4.40 5.27
CA ALA A 97 -4.93 3.62 5.77
C ALA A 97 -4.76 3.10 7.20
N GLY A 98 -3.54 3.16 7.75
CA GLY A 98 -3.24 2.84 9.15
C GLY A 98 -3.11 1.34 9.46
N TYR A 99 -2.87 0.49 8.46
CA TYR A 99 -2.64 -0.94 8.70
C TYR A 99 -1.22 -1.42 8.41
N VAL A 100 -0.35 -0.56 7.88
CA VAL A 100 1.10 -0.72 7.93
C VAL A 100 1.65 0.43 8.76
N GLY A 101 2.46 0.12 9.76
CA GLY A 101 3.09 1.11 10.63
C GLY A 101 4.54 1.37 10.25
N ALA A 102 5.11 2.46 10.76
CA ALA A 102 6.53 2.73 10.59
C ALA A 102 7.41 1.64 11.23
N GLU A 103 6.92 0.96 12.27
CA GLU A 103 7.57 -0.18 12.90
C GLU A 103 7.67 -1.41 11.98
N ASP A 104 6.87 -1.47 10.91
CA ASP A 104 6.93 -2.53 9.91
C ASP A 104 8.01 -2.26 8.85
N LEU A 105 8.82 -1.21 8.98
CA LEU A 105 9.86 -0.81 8.03
C LEU A 105 11.25 -0.76 8.69
N ALA A 106 12.27 -0.89 7.86
CA ALA A 106 13.67 -0.91 8.28
C ALA A 106 14.39 0.42 7.94
N GLY A 107 15.42 0.75 8.73
CA GLY A 107 16.30 1.90 8.49
C GLY A 107 15.61 3.23 8.20
N GLU A 108 16.12 3.95 7.20
CA GLU A 108 15.63 5.27 6.77
C GLU A 108 14.17 5.23 6.27
N ALA A 109 13.69 4.09 5.75
CA ALA A 109 12.29 3.97 5.31
C ALA A 109 11.31 4.11 6.48
N ARG A 110 11.69 3.65 7.68
CA ARG A 110 10.92 3.83 8.91
C ARG A 110 10.78 5.30 9.28
N GLU A 111 11.84 6.09 9.16
CA GLU A 111 11.82 7.53 9.43
C GLU A 111 10.91 8.25 8.43
N GLY A 112 11.01 7.90 7.14
CA GLY A 112 10.12 8.41 6.10
C GLY A 112 8.63 8.12 6.37
N ALA A 113 8.30 6.90 6.84
CA ALA A 113 6.94 6.53 7.20
C ALA A 113 6.41 7.32 8.41
N GLN A 114 7.26 7.62 9.41
CA GLN A 114 6.88 8.48 10.53
C GLN A 114 6.55 9.90 10.04
N MET A 115 7.31 10.43 9.09
CA MET A 115 7.03 11.74 8.50
C MET A 115 5.71 11.75 7.72
N ILE A 116 5.38 10.67 7.01
CA ILE A 116 4.07 10.52 6.36
C ILE A 116 2.96 10.56 7.39
N ASP A 117 3.09 9.90 8.54
CA ASP A 117 2.09 9.91 9.62
C ASP A 117 1.99 11.27 10.36
N LEU A 118 3.02 12.10 10.28
CA LEU A 118 3.02 13.46 10.84
C LEU A 118 2.65 14.56 9.84
N SER A 119 2.51 14.23 8.55
CA SER A 119 2.27 15.24 7.50
C SER A 119 0.90 15.92 7.63
N VAL A 120 0.94 17.23 7.86
CA VAL A 120 -0.23 18.11 7.95
C VAL A 120 -0.79 18.34 6.55
N GLY A 121 -2.02 17.88 6.30
CA GLY A 121 -2.68 18.01 4.99
C GLY A 121 -3.15 16.70 4.37
N LEU A 122 -2.84 15.55 4.98
CA LEU A 122 -3.39 14.25 4.59
C LEU A 122 -4.67 13.88 5.37
N ASP A 123 -5.24 14.77 6.16
CA ASP A 123 -6.34 14.44 7.08
C ASP A 123 -7.59 13.93 6.35
N ASP A 124 -7.94 14.54 5.22
CA ASP A 124 -9.07 14.09 4.40
C ASP A 124 -8.79 12.74 3.72
N GLN A 125 -7.59 12.54 3.16
CA GLN A 125 -7.21 11.24 2.60
C GLN A 125 -7.16 10.16 3.68
N ARG A 126 -6.56 10.44 4.84
CA ARG A 126 -6.51 9.52 5.98
C ARG A 126 -7.91 9.14 6.43
N ARG A 127 -8.85 10.08 6.50
CA ARG A 127 -10.26 9.74 6.80
C ARG A 127 -10.81 8.76 5.78
N VAL A 128 -10.71 9.08 4.48
CA VAL A 128 -11.26 8.23 3.41
C VAL A 128 -10.62 6.83 3.42
N PHE A 129 -9.30 6.74 3.55
CA PHE A 129 -8.60 5.46 3.54
C PHE A 129 -8.79 4.68 4.85
N ARG A 130 -8.66 5.32 6.02
CA ARG A 130 -8.76 4.66 7.32
C ARG A 130 -10.18 4.22 7.64
N ASP A 131 -11.16 5.12 7.53
CA ASP A 131 -12.57 4.79 7.79
C ASP A 131 -13.12 3.92 6.65
N GLY A 132 -12.65 4.15 5.42
CA GLY A 132 -12.99 3.34 4.26
C GLY A 132 -12.46 1.91 4.38
N MET A 133 -11.27 1.67 4.92
CA MET A 133 -10.79 0.30 5.15
C MET A 133 -11.66 -0.47 6.15
N GLN A 134 -12.40 0.21 7.02
CA GLN A 134 -13.34 -0.44 7.94
C GLN A 134 -14.71 -0.68 7.29
N SER A 135 -15.21 0.28 6.50
CA SER A 135 -16.60 0.31 6.05
C SER A 135 -16.80 -0.03 4.56
N ALA A 136 -15.73 0.08 3.77
CA ALA A 136 -15.71 0.07 2.31
C ALA A 136 -14.39 -0.52 1.77
N CYS A 137 -13.82 -1.51 2.46
CA CYS A 137 -12.47 -2.00 2.16
C CYS A 137 -12.30 -2.42 0.70
N ALA A 138 -13.29 -3.13 0.13
CA ALA A 138 -13.24 -3.57 -1.25
C ALA A 138 -13.12 -2.38 -2.23
N GLU A 139 -13.85 -1.29 -1.98
CA GLU A 139 -13.77 -0.07 -2.79
C GLU A 139 -12.46 0.68 -2.59
N VAL A 140 -11.93 0.74 -1.36
CA VAL A 140 -10.60 1.30 -1.08
C VAL A 140 -9.52 0.52 -1.85
N MET A 141 -9.58 -0.81 -1.84
CA MET A 141 -8.65 -1.65 -2.59
C MET A 141 -8.78 -1.43 -4.10
N GLN A 142 -10.00 -1.32 -4.64
CA GLN A 142 -10.21 -0.99 -6.05
C GLN A 142 -9.64 0.39 -6.41
N LEU A 143 -9.81 1.39 -5.54
CA LEU A 143 -9.26 2.73 -5.73
C LEU A 143 -7.72 2.69 -5.78
N GLN A 144 -7.08 1.99 -4.82
CA GLN A 144 -5.63 1.80 -4.81
C GLN A 144 -5.11 1.12 -6.07
N GLN A 145 -5.78 0.05 -6.52
CA GLN A 145 -5.41 -0.66 -7.74
C GLN A 145 -5.56 0.21 -8.98
N LEU A 146 -6.62 1.02 -9.07
CA LEU A 146 -6.83 1.94 -10.18
C LEU A 146 -5.75 3.03 -10.21
N MET A 147 -5.39 3.59 -9.06
CA MET A 147 -4.29 4.56 -8.94
C MET A 147 -2.96 3.97 -9.41
N ALA A 148 -2.59 2.77 -8.93
CA ALA A 148 -1.35 2.10 -9.31
C ALA A 148 -1.30 1.79 -10.82
N ARG A 149 -2.42 1.30 -11.40
CA ARG A 149 -2.51 1.01 -12.83
C ARG A 149 -2.37 2.26 -13.69
N GLU A 150 -2.99 3.37 -13.29
CA GLU A 150 -2.91 4.62 -14.06
C GLU A 150 -1.53 5.26 -13.97
N GLN A 151 -0.83 5.15 -12.85
CA GLN A 151 0.56 5.61 -12.76
C GLN A 151 1.47 4.83 -13.71
N VAL A 152 1.42 3.50 -13.69
CA VAL A 152 2.17 2.66 -14.64
C VAL A 152 1.77 2.96 -16.10
N ALA A 153 0.49 3.28 -16.36
CA ALA A 153 0.04 3.67 -17.69
C ALA A 153 0.60 5.05 -18.12
N ALA A 154 0.65 6.02 -17.20
CA ALA A 154 1.24 7.34 -17.40
C ALA A 154 2.72 7.22 -17.78
N GLU A 155 3.49 6.49 -16.97
CA GLU A 155 4.92 6.24 -17.19
C GLU A 155 5.17 5.62 -18.57
N ARG A 156 4.41 4.59 -18.93
CA ARG A 156 4.56 3.91 -20.23
C ARG A 156 4.21 4.83 -21.39
N ALA A 157 3.20 5.69 -21.24
CA ALA A 157 2.82 6.66 -22.25
C ALA A 157 3.93 7.70 -22.44
N GLU A 158 4.46 8.23 -21.35
CA GLU A 158 5.50 9.26 -21.39
C GLU A 158 6.82 8.71 -21.94
N GLN A 159 7.29 7.55 -21.44
CA GLN A 159 8.48 6.89 -21.99
C GLN A 159 8.35 6.57 -23.48
N ARG A 160 7.15 6.22 -23.95
CA ARG A 160 6.90 5.99 -25.38
C ARG A 160 6.94 7.29 -26.17
N ALA A 161 6.35 8.36 -25.66
CA ALA A 161 6.36 9.67 -26.28
C ALA A 161 7.79 10.21 -26.38
N GLN A 162 8.56 10.14 -25.29
CA GLN A 162 9.97 10.55 -25.28
C GLN A 162 10.81 9.80 -26.33
N ARG A 163 10.67 8.46 -26.41
CA ARG A 163 11.37 7.66 -27.43
C ARG A 163 11.01 8.03 -28.87
N LEU A 164 9.82 8.58 -29.11
CA LEU A 164 9.40 9.06 -30.42
C LEU A 164 10.02 10.44 -30.70
N GLU A 165 10.05 11.33 -29.71
CA GLU A 165 10.70 12.64 -29.80
C GLU A 165 12.20 12.52 -30.05
N ASP A 166 12.88 11.61 -29.35
CA ASP A 166 14.31 11.34 -29.54
C ASP A 166 14.64 10.86 -30.97
N ARG A 167 13.64 10.32 -31.67
CA ARG A 167 13.75 9.88 -33.08
C ARG A 167 13.25 10.93 -34.08
N GLY A 168 12.83 12.11 -33.60
CA GLY A 168 12.29 13.20 -34.41
C GLY A 168 10.81 13.04 -34.81
N ASP A 169 10.08 12.09 -34.23
CA ASP A 169 8.67 11.80 -34.54
C ASP A 169 7.72 12.50 -33.54
N THR A 170 7.80 13.83 -33.48
CA THR A 170 7.07 14.66 -32.51
C THR A 170 5.54 14.57 -32.66
N GLU A 171 5.04 14.42 -33.89
CA GLU A 171 3.60 14.26 -34.15
C GLU A 171 3.05 12.99 -33.51
N ARG A 172 3.75 11.85 -33.67
CA ARG A 172 3.33 10.61 -33.01
C ARG A 172 3.52 10.66 -31.50
N ALA A 173 4.51 11.37 -31.00
CA ALA A 173 4.67 11.58 -29.56
C ALA A 173 3.47 12.33 -28.98
N TYR A 174 3.03 13.40 -29.65
CA TYR A 174 1.82 14.14 -29.30
C TYR A 174 0.58 13.25 -29.31
N ASP A 175 0.38 12.44 -30.35
CA ASP A 175 -0.73 11.49 -30.45
C ASP A 175 -0.77 10.50 -29.29
N VAL A 176 0.39 9.97 -28.87
CA VAL A 176 0.48 9.06 -27.72
C VAL A 176 0.02 9.75 -26.44
N ARG A 177 0.51 10.97 -26.17
CA ARG A 177 0.11 11.74 -24.98
C ARG A 177 -1.36 12.11 -25.02
N GLN A 178 -1.89 12.49 -26.17
CA GLN A 178 -3.31 12.84 -26.33
C GLN A 178 -4.23 11.64 -26.07
N ARG A 179 -3.90 10.46 -26.60
CA ARG A 179 -4.67 9.22 -26.34
C ARG A 179 -4.62 8.83 -24.87
N TYR A 180 -3.46 8.95 -24.23
CA TYR A 180 -3.33 8.71 -22.79
C TYR A 180 -4.20 9.70 -22.00
N TYR A 181 -4.15 10.99 -22.32
CA TYR A 181 -4.95 12.01 -21.64
C TYR A 181 -6.46 11.70 -21.68
N LEU A 182 -6.99 11.27 -22.83
CA LEU A 182 -8.41 10.89 -22.96
C LEU A 182 -8.76 9.67 -22.07
N ARG A 183 -7.88 8.66 -22.03
CA ARG A 183 -8.05 7.50 -21.14
C ARG A 183 -7.96 7.89 -19.67
N ALA A 184 -7.02 8.76 -19.31
CA ALA A 184 -6.82 9.24 -17.94
C ALA A 184 -8.04 10.02 -17.43
N GLN A 185 -8.77 10.74 -18.30
CA GLN A 185 -10.04 11.37 -17.92
C GLN A 185 -11.08 10.33 -17.48
N GLN A 186 -11.19 9.21 -18.20
CA GLN A 186 -12.10 8.13 -17.81
C GLN A 186 -11.68 7.52 -16.47
N ALA A 187 -10.40 7.22 -16.29
CA ALA A 187 -9.92 6.65 -15.04
C ALA A 187 -10.12 7.60 -13.85
N ARG A 188 -9.96 8.92 -14.03
CA ARG A 188 -10.29 9.92 -13.01
C ARG A 188 -11.76 9.90 -12.63
N SER A 189 -12.66 9.75 -13.61
CA SER A 189 -14.10 9.60 -13.34
C SER A 189 -14.40 8.34 -12.54
N GLU A 190 -13.72 7.23 -12.84
CA GLU A 190 -13.86 5.97 -12.10
C GLU A 190 -13.32 6.11 -10.66
N MET A 191 -12.17 6.76 -10.47
CA MET A 191 -11.62 7.08 -9.15
C MET A 191 -12.58 7.94 -8.32
N GLN A 192 -13.15 8.99 -8.93
CA GLN A 192 -14.12 9.85 -8.23
C GLN A 192 -15.37 9.06 -7.82
N SER A 193 -15.90 8.21 -8.70
CA SER A 193 -17.05 7.36 -8.37
C SER A 193 -16.76 6.39 -7.22
N LEU A 194 -15.54 5.85 -7.14
CA LEU A 194 -15.12 5.01 -6.03
C LEU A 194 -15.02 5.81 -4.73
N MET A 195 -14.46 7.02 -4.78
CA MET A 195 -14.40 7.92 -3.61
C MET A 195 -15.80 8.24 -3.08
N ASP A 196 -16.74 8.63 -3.96
CA ASP A 196 -18.13 8.92 -3.56
C ASP A 196 -18.80 7.69 -2.91
N THR A 197 -18.52 6.49 -3.42
CA THR A 197 -19.03 5.23 -2.86
C THR A 197 -18.43 4.95 -1.47
N ILE A 198 -17.13 5.17 -1.29
CA ILE A 198 -16.45 5.02 0.00
C ILE A 198 -17.05 5.99 1.01
N GLU A 199 -17.23 7.26 0.64
CA GLU A 199 -17.82 8.28 1.52
C GLU A 199 -19.25 7.93 1.92
N ALA A 200 -20.08 7.47 0.99
CA ALA A 200 -21.44 7.04 1.27
C ALA A 200 -21.49 5.88 2.28
N LYS A 201 -20.59 4.89 2.14
CA LYS A 201 -20.48 3.76 3.07
C LYS A 201 -19.96 4.16 4.44
N ILE A 202 -18.96 5.05 4.50
CA ILE A 202 -18.46 5.62 5.77
C ILE A 202 -19.59 6.35 6.49
N ALA A 203 -20.38 7.15 5.78
CA ALA A 203 -21.51 7.88 6.36
C ALA A 203 -22.59 6.91 6.89
N ALA A 204 -22.91 5.86 6.14
CA ALA A 204 -23.89 4.85 6.55
C ALA A 204 -23.46 4.04 7.80
N ALA A 205 -22.15 3.79 7.96
CA ALA A 205 -21.62 3.06 9.11
C ALA A 205 -21.60 3.88 10.42
N ARG A 206 -21.81 5.20 10.35
CA ARG A 206 -21.86 6.11 11.51
C ARG A 206 -23.27 6.30 12.07
N VAL A 207 -24.29 5.79 11.39
CA VAL A 207 -25.72 5.85 11.77
C VAL A 207 -26.12 4.57 12.50
#